data_AF-A0A9L0J9T7-F1
#
_entry.id   AF-A0A9L0J9T7-F1
#
_cell.length_a   1.000
_cell.length_b   1.000
_cell.length_c   1.000
_cell.angle_alpha   90.00
_cell.angle_beta   90.00
_cell.angle_gamma   90.00
#
_symmetry.space_group_name_H-M   'P 1'
#
loop_
_entity.id
_entity.type
_entity.pdbx_description
1 polymer ?
#
loop_
_entity_poly.entity_id
_entity_poly.type
_entity_poly.pdbx_seq_one_letter_code
_entity_poly.pdbx_strand_id
1 'polypeptide(L)'
;MKTGHFEMVSMVLAAMILVDIFQVKAEILDMADNAFDDEYLTCTDRMEIKYVPQLLQEEKASHQLLADVWENAKAKWEVQKTQIFLPKSFKDDHGIALMAYIFEAQEQTHFYHLFSEAVKMAGQSRKDYIYGFQFKAFHFYLTKALQLLRRPCEDSYKTVVYIRSQGTSFTFGDTNQARFGLFTLAYSAKPQTTDDQHILLTIHTCFGVAVEKFFDKESERIILIPLNEVFHVSQDGPGNNLILQSTNKTCSHYECAFLGGLKTANCVENVEYVQPIYVYNPDEKNQVLEDPGMESQESTVLPGMRSHEPTQIPGMKIQEPFSLPGVKVVQPDEKPEDKSEEDIDNPTPGPGPGPVPVPGPGPKTHPSASSGKMLLPPFGTFIILISASAVNLFVAL
;
A
#
# COMPACT_ATOMS: atom_id res chain seq x y z
N MET A 1 12.24 1.72 56.07
CA MET A 1 12.67 2.43 54.84
C MET A 1 12.45 1.54 53.63
N LYS A 2 11.31 1.66 52.93
CA LYS A 2 11.05 0.95 51.64
C LYS A 2 9.98 1.63 50.78
N THR A 3 9.69 2.91 51.02
CA THR A 3 8.61 3.66 50.35
C THR A 3 9.11 4.49 49.15
N GLY A 4 10.41 4.79 49.07
CA GLY A 4 10.94 5.69 48.04
C GLY A 4 11.13 5.09 46.65
N HIS A 5 11.13 3.76 46.50
CA HIS A 5 11.37 3.15 45.19
C HIS A 5 10.10 3.10 44.32
N PHE A 6 8.95 2.80 44.93
CA PHE A 6 7.68 2.70 44.20
C PHE A 6 7.18 4.07 43.71
N GLU A 7 7.31 5.11 44.54
CA GLU A 7 6.96 6.48 44.15
C GLU A 7 7.86 7.00 43.04
N MET A 8 9.16 6.71 43.08
CA MET A 8 10.12 7.10 42.04
C MET A 8 9.79 6.44 40.70
N VAL A 9 9.47 5.14 40.70
CA VAL A 9 9.08 4.42 39.48
C VAL A 9 7.76 4.97 38.92
N SER A 10 6.77 5.23 39.77
CA SER A 10 5.48 5.78 39.35
C SER A 10 5.62 7.19 38.76
N MET A 11 6.47 8.05 39.35
CA MET A 11 6.75 9.39 38.83
C MET A 11 7.50 9.35 37.49
N VAL A 12 8.44 8.42 37.30
CA VAL A 12 9.12 8.23 36.02
C VAL A 12 8.15 7.71 34.96
N LEU A 13 7.26 6.76 35.31
CA LEU A 13 6.26 6.25 34.40
C LEU A 13 5.25 7.34 34.01
N ALA A 14 4.77 8.12 34.97
CA ALA A 14 3.88 9.25 34.72
C ALA A 14 4.57 10.33 33.88
N ALA A 15 5.85 10.62 34.12
CA ALA A 15 6.62 11.54 33.29
C ALA A 15 6.82 11.01 31.87
N MET A 16 7.11 9.72 31.68
CA MET A 16 7.20 9.08 30.36
C MET A 16 5.85 9.17 29.62
N ILE A 17 4.76 8.85 30.31
CA ILE A 17 3.40 8.95 29.76
C ILE A 17 3.06 10.41 29.41
N LEU A 18 3.41 11.38 30.25
CA LEU A 18 3.20 12.80 29.96
C LEU A 18 4.08 13.30 28.80
N VAL A 19 5.33 12.86 28.72
CA VAL A 19 6.22 13.20 27.59
C VAL A 19 5.70 12.61 26.29
N ASP A 20 5.14 11.40 26.29
CA ASP A 20 4.49 10.80 25.11
C ASP A 20 3.17 11.50 24.74
N ILE A 21 2.36 11.94 25.72
CA ILE A 21 1.10 12.67 25.48
C ILE A 21 1.34 14.07 24.89
N PHE A 22 2.43 14.75 25.27
CA PHE A 22 2.74 16.12 24.83
C PHE A 22 3.72 16.22 23.66
N GLN A 23 4.10 15.12 23.00
CA GLN A 23 4.77 15.23 21.71
C GLN A 23 3.76 15.73 20.67
N VAL A 24 3.66 17.05 20.51
CA VAL A 24 3.19 17.64 19.26
C VAL A 24 4.20 17.21 18.21
N LYS A 25 3.93 16.07 17.56
CA LYS A 25 4.77 15.53 16.49
C LYS A 25 4.61 16.48 15.31
N ALA A 26 5.50 17.46 15.23
CA ALA A 26 5.49 18.38 14.11
C ALA A 26 5.81 17.58 12.85
N GLU A 27 4.85 17.50 11.94
CA GLU A 27 5.06 16.83 10.66
C GLU A 27 5.98 17.72 9.82
N ILE A 28 7.20 17.26 9.56
CA ILE A 28 8.16 17.99 8.73
C ILE A 28 7.86 17.64 7.30
N LEU A 29 7.51 18.66 6.51
CA LEU A 29 7.37 18.50 5.07
C LEU A 29 8.79 18.50 4.46
N ASP A 30 9.18 17.42 3.79
CA ASP A 30 10.52 17.21 3.22
C ASP A 30 10.43 16.48 1.87
N MET A 31 11.54 15.95 1.35
CA MET A 31 11.53 15.16 0.12
C MET A 31 11.06 13.71 0.32
N ALA A 32 10.59 13.32 1.51
CA ALA A 32 10.02 12.02 1.83
C ALA A 32 10.92 10.83 1.46
N ASP A 33 12.21 10.89 1.77
CA ASP A 33 13.21 9.88 1.35
C ASP A 33 12.94 8.47 1.92
N ASN A 34 12.13 8.36 2.98
CA ASN A 34 11.76 7.09 3.59
C ASN A 34 10.47 6.50 3.05
N ALA A 35 9.70 7.24 2.25
CA ALA A 35 8.47 6.76 1.67
C ALA A 35 8.75 5.70 0.59
N PHE A 36 7.93 4.66 0.55
CA PHE A 36 7.96 3.72 -0.56
C PHE A 36 7.18 4.32 -1.74
N ASP A 37 7.90 4.73 -2.79
CA ASP A 37 7.41 5.62 -3.85
C ASP A 37 7.45 5.01 -5.26
N ASP A 38 7.37 3.68 -5.37
CA ASP A 38 7.45 2.96 -6.65
C ASP A 38 6.26 3.29 -7.57
N GLU A 39 6.57 3.73 -8.80
CA GLU A 39 5.59 4.01 -9.85
C GLU A 39 5.37 2.83 -10.82
N TYR A 40 6.18 1.78 -10.73
CA TYR A 40 6.08 0.56 -11.55
C TYR A 40 6.12 0.81 -13.06
N LEU A 41 6.79 1.87 -13.52
CA LEU A 41 6.73 2.32 -14.92
C LEU A 41 7.27 1.26 -15.89
N THR A 42 8.32 0.55 -15.49
CA THR A 42 9.04 -0.43 -16.31
C THR A 42 8.53 -1.87 -16.15
N CYS A 43 7.68 -2.13 -15.15
CA CYS A 43 7.20 -3.48 -14.85
C CYS A 43 5.68 -3.59 -14.64
N THR A 44 4.89 -2.59 -15.03
CA THR A 44 3.42 -2.57 -14.87
C THR A 44 2.79 -3.90 -15.28
N ASP A 45 2.97 -4.34 -16.53
CA ASP A 45 2.33 -5.57 -17.04
C ASP A 45 2.78 -6.82 -16.28
N ARG A 46 4.08 -6.89 -15.97
CA ARG A 46 4.66 -8.03 -15.27
C ARG A 46 4.13 -8.11 -13.83
N MET A 47 4.03 -6.98 -13.14
CA MET A 47 3.46 -6.92 -11.79
C MET A 47 1.98 -7.30 -11.82
N GLU A 48 1.19 -6.62 -12.64
CA GLU A 48 -0.27 -6.76 -12.67
C GLU A 48 -0.74 -8.15 -13.11
N ILE A 49 -0.07 -8.77 -14.08
CA ILE A 49 -0.49 -10.07 -14.60
C ILE A 49 0.04 -11.22 -13.73
N LYS A 50 1.27 -11.13 -13.24
CA LYS A 50 1.96 -12.29 -12.67
C LYS A 50 1.99 -12.32 -11.13
N TYR A 51 2.04 -11.18 -10.46
CA TYR A 51 2.38 -11.14 -9.04
C TYR A 51 1.28 -10.52 -8.18
N VAL A 52 0.74 -9.37 -8.60
CA VAL A 52 -0.21 -8.58 -7.81
C VAL A 52 -1.48 -9.35 -7.43
N PRO A 53 -2.10 -10.17 -8.30
CA PRO A 53 -3.30 -10.92 -7.92
C PRO A 53 -3.06 -11.90 -6.76
N GLN A 54 -1.94 -12.62 -6.79
CA GLN A 54 -1.57 -13.55 -5.72
C GLN A 54 -1.19 -12.78 -4.45
N LEU A 55 -0.43 -11.69 -4.58
CA LEU A 55 -0.08 -10.84 -3.45
C LEU A 55 -1.33 -10.30 -2.75
N LEU A 56 -2.33 -9.81 -3.49
CA LEU A 56 -3.57 -9.32 -2.89
C LEU A 56 -4.29 -10.42 -2.10
N GLN A 57 -4.33 -11.65 -2.64
CA GLN A 57 -4.93 -12.78 -1.95
C GLN A 57 -4.21 -13.09 -0.63
N GLU A 58 -2.87 -13.09 -0.64
CA GLU A 58 -2.04 -13.33 0.54
C GLU A 58 -2.16 -12.19 1.58
N GLU A 59 -2.19 -10.93 1.12
CA GLU A 59 -2.37 -9.75 1.98
C GLU A 59 -3.73 -9.77 2.67
N LYS A 60 -4.81 -10.06 1.93
CA LYS A 60 -6.16 -10.19 2.52
C LYS A 60 -6.26 -11.37 3.48
N ALA A 61 -5.61 -12.50 3.18
CA ALA A 61 -5.63 -13.67 4.06
C ALA A 61 -4.84 -13.44 5.37
N SER A 62 -3.78 -12.62 5.32
CA SER A 62 -2.93 -12.33 6.48
C SER A 62 -3.40 -11.11 7.30
N HIS A 63 -4.17 -10.20 6.69
CA HIS A 63 -4.58 -8.94 7.30
C HIS A 63 -6.10 -8.74 7.23
N GLN A 64 -6.82 -9.20 8.26
CA GLN A 64 -8.29 -9.18 8.29
C GLN A 64 -8.88 -7.79 8.01
N LEU A 65 -8.30 -6.74 8.60
CA LEU A 65 -8.77 -5.37 8.37
C LEU A 65 -8.66 -4.95 6.90
N LEU A 66 -7.65 -5.43 6.16
CA LEU A 66 -7.53 -5.16 4.72
C LEU A 66 -8.61 -5.92 3.95
N ALA A 67 -8.90 -7.17 4.34
CA ALA A 67 -9.96 -7.95 3.72
C ALA A 67 -11.33 -7.28 3.86
N ASP A 68 -11.65 -6.80 5.07
CA ASP A 68 -12.93 -6.14 5.36
C ASP A 68 -13.05 -4.82 4.58
N VAL A 69 -12.00 -3.99 4.60
CA VAL A 69 -11.92 -2.74 3.82
C VAL A 69 -12.09 -3.01 2.32
N TRP A 70 -11.43 -4.04 1.80
CA TRP A 70 -11.50 -4.41 0.39
C TRP A 70 -12.91 -4.85 -0.02
N GLU A 71 -13.58 -5.72 0.75
CA GLU A 71 -14.94 -6.17 0.42
C GLU A 71 -15.95 -5.02 0.52
N ASN A 72 -15.81 -4.14 1.50
CA ASN A 72 -16.63 -2.94 1.63
C ASN A 72 -16.44 -2.00 0.42
N ALA A 73 -15.20 -1.77 0.01
CA ALA A 73 -14.89 -0.96 -1.16
C ALA A 73 -15.40 -1.59 -2.45
N LYS A 74 -15.33 -2.92 -2.58
CA LYS A 74 -15.88 -3.66 -3.71
C LYS A 74 -17.38 -3.48 -3.85
N ALA A 75 -18.13 -3.57 -2.75
CA ALA A 75 -19.57 -3.32 -2.78
C ALA A 75 -19.90 -1.90 -3.27
N LYS A 76 -19.16 -0.89 -2.80
CA LYS A 76 -19.32 0.50 -3.27
C LYS A 76 -18.91 0.66 -4.75
N TRP A 77 -17.86 -0.04 -5.19
CA TRP A 77 -17.37 -0.01 -6.56
C TRP A 77 -18.38 -0.55 -7.56
N GLU A 78 -19.04 -1.67 -7.25
CA GLU A 78 -20.07 -2.25 -8.12
C GLU A 78 -21.22 -1.29 -8.38
N VAL A 79 -21.59 -0.48 -7.39
CA VAL A 79 -22.62 0.56 -7.56
C VAL A 79 -22.09 1.70 -8.43
N GLN A 80 -20.89 2.20 -8.12
CA GLN A 80 -20.39 3.44 -8.70
C GLN A 80 -19.83 3.27 -10.13
N LYS A 81 -19.25 2.11 -10.46
CA LYS A 81 -18.56 1.90 -11.75
C LYS A 81 -19.47 2.06 -12.97
N THR A 82 -20.78 1.83 -12.81
CA THR A 82 -21.77 2.01 -13.87
C THR A 82 -22.13 3.48 -14.13
N GLN A 83 -21.80 4.38 -13.20
CA GLN A 83 -22.16 5.80 -13.24
C GLN A 83 -21.00 6.69 -13.71
N ILE A 84 -19.79 6.13 -13.88
CA ILE A 84 -18.58 6.87 -14.19
C ILE A 84 -17.94 6.39 -15.49
N PHE A 85 -17.43 7.34 -16.27
CA PHE A 85 -16.59 7.03 -17.42
C PHE A 85 -15.15 6.76 -16.96
N LEU A 86 -14.60 5.65 -17.44
CA LEU A 86 -13.27 5.15 -17.08
C LEU A 86 -12.47 4.79 -18.33
N PRO A 87 -11.14 4.96 -18.32
CA PRO A 87 -10.28 4.44 -19.39
C PRO A 87 -10.46 2.93 -19.57
N LYS A 88 -10.34 2.44 -20.80
CA LYS A 88 -10.47 0.99 -21.12
C LYS A 88 -9.49 0.09 -20.35
N SER A 89 -8.32 0.61 -20.00
CA SER A 89 -7.29 -0.07 -19.20
C SER A 89 -7.59 -0.07 -17.69
N PHE A 90 -8.61 0.65 -17.24
CA PHE A 90 -8.98 0.75 -15.83
C PHE A 90 -9.83 -0.45 -15.41
N LYS A 91 -9.20 -1.43 -14.75
CA LYS A 91 -9.83 -2.65 -14.21
C LYS A 91 -10.52 -2.43 -12.86
N ASP A 92 -11.36 -3.40 -12.47
CA ASP A 92 -12.11 -3.36 -11.21
C ASP A 92 -11.19 -3.22 -9.99
N ASP A 93 -10.09 -3.96 -9.90
CA ASP A 93 -9.17 -3.89 -8.76
C ASP A 93 -8.55 -2.48 -8.57
N HIS A 94 -8.33 -1.73 -9.66
CA HIS A 94 -7.91 -0.31 -9.57
C HIS A 94 -8.99 0.54 -8.90
N GLY A 95 -10.25 0.33 -9.28
CA GLY A 95 -11.39 1.03 -8.72
C GLY A 95 -11.63 0.68 -7.26
N ILE A 96 -11.52 -0.61 -6.91
CA ILE A 96 -11.70 -1.09 -5.54
C ILE A 96 -10.62 -0.53 -4.63
N ALA A 97 -9.34 -0.57 -5.04
CA ALA A 97 -8.24 0.00 -4.25
C ALA A 97 -8.40 1.52 -4.06
N LEU A 98 -8.81 2.23 -5.11
CA LEU A 98 -9.10 3.66 -5.03
C LEU A 98 -10.25 3.95 -4.06
N MET A 99 -11.36 3.23 -4.17
CA MET A 99 -12.50 3.40 -3.27
C MET A 99 -12.15 3.06 -1.83
N ALA A 100 -11.44 1.96 -1.59
CA ALA A 100 -10.93 1.63 -0.28
C ALA A 100 -10.13 2.81 0.30
N TYR A 101 -9.16 3.32 -0.45
CA TYR A 101 -8.33 4.40 0.05
C TYR A 101 -9.10 5.68 0.37
N ILE A 102 -9.92 6.17 -0.57
CA ILE A 102 -10.58 7.48 -0.41
C ILE A 102 -11.62 7.48 0.72
N PHE A 103 -12.34 6.37 0.93
CA PHE A 103 -13.32 6.28 2.03
C PHE A 103 -12.63 6.16 3.39
N GLU A 104 -11.62 5.29 3.49
CA GLU A 104 -10.86 5.12 4.74
C GLU A 104 -10.12 6.41 5.10
N ALA A 105 -9.58 7.14 4.12
CA ALA A 105 -8.94 8.43 4.32
C ALA A 105 -9.94 9.54 4.69
N GLN A 106 -11.13 9.59 4.07
CA GLN A 106 -12.16 10.57 4.44
C GLN A 106 -12.65 10.37 5.88
N GLU A 107 -12.80 9.13 6.32
CA GLU A 107 -13.26 8.77 7.66
C GLU A 107 -12.12 8.76 8.70
N GLN A 108 -10.86 8.98 8.29
CA GLN A 108 -9.66 8.90 9.15
C GLN A 108 -9.61 7.60 9.96
N THR A 109 -9.87 6.48 9.29
CA THR A 109 -9.98 5.19 9.96
C THR A 109 -8.63 4.65 10.42
N HIS A 110 -8.67 3.60 11.25
CA HIS A 110 -7.47 2.88 11.65
C HIS A 110 -6.70 2.31 10.43
N PHE A 111 -7.41 1.82 9.41
CA PHE A 111 -6.76 1.30 8.20
C PHE A 111 -5.99 2.39 7.46
N TYR A 112 -6.58 3.58 7.30
CA TYR A 112 -5.92 4.72 6.68
C TYR A 112 -4.60 5.08 7.37
N HIS A 113 -4.62 5.21 8.70
CA HIS A 113 -3.41 5.52 9.47
C HIS A 113 -2.36 4.41 9.37
N LEU A 114 -2.78 3.15 9.47
CA LEU A 114 -1.90 1.98 9.36
C LEU A 114 -1.21 1.93 7.98
N PHE A 115 -1.97 2.06 6.90
CA PHE A 115 -1.44 2.04 5.55
C PHE A 115 -0.52 3.24 5.29
N SER A 116 -0.93 4.45 5.70
CA SER A 116 -0.14 5.67 5.50
C SER A 116 1.21 5.62 6.22
N GLU A 117 1.25 5.16 7.47
CA GLU A 117 2.50 4.98 8.20
C GLU A 117 3.37 3.87 7.57
N ALA A 118 2.77 2.78 7.10
CA ALA A 118 3.49 1.73 6.40
C ALA A 118 4.15 2.24 5.12
N VAL A 119 3.45 3.06 4.32
CA VAL A 119 4.00 3.69 3.11
C VAL A 119 5.14 4.65 3.45
N LYS A 120 4.96 5.51 4.45
CA LYS A 120 5.99 6.47 4.91
C LYS A 120 7.30 5.82 5.35
N MET A 121 7.26 4.59 5.81
CA MET A 121 8.40 3.92 6.44
C MET A 121 9.00 2.79 5.60
N ALA A 122 8.23 2.18 4.69
CA ALA A 122 8.67 1.03 3.91
C ALA A 122 9.78 1.32 2.91
N GLY A 123 9.99 2.59 2.54
CA GLY A 123 11.02 3.03 1.61
C GLY A 123 12.38 3.26 2.24
N GLN A 124 12.56 3.03 3.55
CA GLN A 124 13.88 3.10 4.20
C GLN A 124 14.91 2.21 3.50
N SER A 125 14.54 0.97 3.18
CA SER A 125 15.35 0.06 2.38
C SER A 125 14.47 -0.93 1.61
N ARG A 126 15.03 -1.54 0.56
CA ARG A 126 14.36 -2.65 -0.14
C ARG A 126 14.02 -3.80 0.82
N LYS A 127 14.84 -4.04 1.85
CA LYS A 127 14.58 -5.08 2.85
C LYS A 127 13.31 -4.77 3.64
N ASP A 128 13.14 -3.52 4.07
CA ASP A 128 11.97 -3.08 4.82
C ASP A 128 10.71 -3.16 3.95
N TYR A 129 10.80 -2.80 2.68
CA TYR A 129 9.73 -3.04 1.71
C TYR A 129 9.40 -4.53 1.54
N ILE A 130 10.39 -5.39 1.26
CA ILE A 130 10.14 -6.80 0.95
C ILE A 130 9.53 -7.53 2.15
N TYR A 131 10.07 -7.32 3.35
CA TYR A 131 9.71 -8.11 4.53
C TYR A 131 8.76 -7.40 5.50
N GLY A 132 8.71 -6.07 5.50
CA GLY A 132 7.92 -5.28 6.46
C GLY A 132 6.65 -4.67 5.86
N PHE A 133 6.61 -4.38 4.56
CA PHE A 133 5.46 -3.73 3.92
C PHE A 133 4.38 -4.75 3.55
N GLN A 134 3.22 -4.68 4.19
CA GLN A 134 2.14 -5.66 4.06
C GLN A 134 1.08 -5.30 3.00
N PHE A 135 1.28 -4.20 2.27
CA PHE A 135 0.29 -3.62 1.35
C PHE A 135 0.84 -3.44 -0.06
N LYS A 136 1.64 -4.40 -0.54
CA LYS A 136 2.31 -4.34 -1.85
C LYS A 136 1.29 -4.32 -2.99
N ALA A 137 0.31 -5.22 -2.97
CA ALA A 137 -0.71 -5.27 -4.01
C ALA A 137 -1.67 -4.08 -3.92
N PHE A 138 -2.10 -3.72 -2.70
CA PHE A 138 -2.95 -2.56 -2.48
C PHE A 138 -2.28 -1.26 -2.98
N HIS A 139 -1.01 -1.03 -2.62
CA HIS A 139 -0.23 0.10 -3.10
C HIS A 139 -0.11 0.08 -4.62
N PHE A 140 0.20 -1.07 -5.23
CA PHE A 140 0.30 -1.17 -6.69
C PHE A 140 -1.00 -0.73 -7.37
N TYR A 141 -2.14 -1.29 -6.97
CA TYR A 141 -3.43 -0.96 -7.58
C TYR A 141 -3.80 0.50 -7.38
N LEU A 142 -3.54 1.08 -6.21
CA LEU A 142 -3.79 2.50 -5.93
C LEU A 142 -2.91 3.42 -6.79
N THR A 143 -1.61 3.13 -6.90
CA THR A 143 -0.69 3.87 -7.78
C THR A 143 -1.16 3.80 -9.23
N LYS A 144 -1.48 2.61 -9.73
CA LYS A 144 -1.96 2.43 -11.11
C LYS A 144 -3.29 3.13 -11.35
N ALA A 145 -4.21 3.11 -10.39
CA ALA A 145 -5.49 3.81 -10.49
C ALA A 145 -5.28 5.31 -10.73
N LEU A 146 -4.40 5.94 -9.94
CA LEU A 146 -4.09 7.37 -10.11
C LEU A 146 -3.40 7.67 -11.43
N GLN A 147 -2.41 6.86 -11.84
CA GLN A 147 -1.73 7.02 -13.13
C GLN A 147 -2.70 6.96 -14.31
N LEU A 148 -3.69 6.05 -14.26
CA LEU A 148 -4.69 5.89 -15.33
C LEU A 148 -5.76 6.99 -15.35
N LEU A 149 -6.07 7.58 -14.19
CA LEU A 149 -7.10 8.63 -14.07
C LEU A 149 -6.54 10.05 -14.21
N ARG A 150 -5.21 10.21 -14.13
CA ARG A 150 -4.52 11.48 -14.27
C ARG A 150 -4.78 12.12 -15.64
N ARG A 151 -4.95 13.43 -15.63
CA ARG A 151 -5.06 14.27 -16.82
C ARG A 151 -3.74 15.01 -17.10
N PRO A 152 -3.53 15.51 -18.33
CA PRO A 152 -2.41 16.40 -18.63
C PRO A 152 -2.36 17.56 -17.64
N CYS A 153 -1.16 17.98 -17.20
CA CYS A 153 -1.07 19.00 -16.16
C CYS A 153 -1.69 20.36 -16.58
N GLU A 154 -1.66 20.68 -17.87
CA GLU A 154 -2.28 21.90 -18.43
C GLU A 154 -3.78 22.01 -18.09
N ASP A 155 -4.46 20.87 -17.93
CA ASP A 155 -5.85 20.80 -17.50
C ASP A 155 -6.00 20.81 -15.96
N SER A 156 -5.00 20.31 -15.23
CA SER A 156 -4.98 20.19 -13.77
C SER A 156 -4.63 21.48 -13.03
N TYR A 157 -3.67 22.29 -13.53
CA TYR A 157 -3.16 23.53 -12.87
C TYR A 157 -4.24 24.54 -12.48
N LYS A 158 -5.42 24.45 -13.10
CA LYS A 158 -6.56 25.34 -12.86
C LYS A 158 -7.26 25.09 -11.52
N THR A 159 -6.92 24.01 -10.81
CA THR A 159 -7.60 23.62 -9.57
C THR A 159 -6.70 23.86 -8.36
N VAL A 160 -7.04 24.87 -7.56
CA VAL A 160 -6.44 25.10 -6.24
C VAL A 160 -7.16 24.23 -5.21
N VAL A 161 -6.41 23.53 -4.38
CA VAL A 161 -6.94 22.71 -3.29
C VAL A 161 -6.25 23.05 -1.99
N TYR A 162 -6.91 22.71 -0.88
CA TYR A 162 -6.50 23.09 0.45
C TYR A 162 -6.41 21.87 1.35
N ILE A 163 -5.43 21.90 2.24
CA ILE A 163 -5.30 20.97 3.35
C ILE A 163 -5.14 21.79 4.63
N ARG A 164 -5.89 21.41 5.66
CA ARG A 164 -5.69 21.91 7.01
C ARG A 164 -4.83 20.90 7.75
N SER A 165 -3.64 21.32 8.18
CA SER A 165 -2.75 20.47 8.96
C SER A 165 -2.57 20.99 10.38
N GLN A 166 -2.41 20.05 11.33
CA GLN A 166 -2.05 20.36 12.71
C GLN A 166 -0.52 20.30 12.84
N GLY A 167 0.10 21.42 13.24
CA GLY A 167 1.51 21.39 13.67
C GLY A 167 2.54 21.03 12.59
N THR A 168 2.28 21.21 11.30
CA THR A 168 3.30 20.97 10.25
C THR A 168 4.33 22.09 10.21
N SER A 169 5.51 21.89 10.81
CA SER A 169 6.61 22.84 10.61
C SER A 169 7.35 22.53 9.31
N PHE A 170 7.42 23.49 8.37
CA PHE A 170 8.30 23.36 7.21
C PHE A 170 9.63 24.07 7.46
N THR A 171 10.73 23.32 7.40
CA THR A 171 12.07 23.91 7.40
C THR A 171 12.50 24.16 5.96
N PHE A 172 12.52 25.43 5.56
CA PHE A 172 13.05 25.85 4.26
C PHE A 172 14.54 25.47 4.16
N GLY A 173 14.86 24.51 3.29
CA GLY A 173 16.20 24.09 2.92
C GLY A 173 16.65 24.66 1.56
N ASP A 174 17.84 24.30 1.09
CA ASP A 174 18.47 24.92 -0.10
C ASP A 174 17.64 24.84 -1.39
N THR A 175 16.76 23.84 -1.54
CA THR A 175 15.93 23.64 -2.74
C THR A 175 14.48 24.10 -2.60
N ASN A 176 14.00 24.36 -1.37
CA ASN A 176 12.58 24.62 -1.08
C ASN A 176 11.62 23.66 -1.81
N GLN A 177 11.99 22.38 -1.90
CA GLN A 177 11.17 21.35 -2.52
C GLN A 177 10.69 20.34 -1.49
N ALA A 178 9.49 19.81 -1.72
CA ALA A 178 8.93 18.76 -0.90
C ALA A 178 8.02 17.82 -1.67
N ARG A 179 7.80 16.64 -1.09
CA ARG A 179 6.80 15.65 -1.50
C ARG A 179 5.98 15.26 -0.28
N PHE A 180 4.75 14.81 -0.48
CA PHE A 180 3.94 14.33 0.64
C PHE A 180 4.41 12.97 1.17
N GLY A 181 4.97 12.11 0.32
CA GLY A 181 5.39 10.76 0.74
C GLY A 181 4.24 9.82 1.10
N LEU A 182 2.99 10.25 0.90
CA LEU A 182 1.76 9.49 1.08
C LEU A 182 0.69 10.00 0.11
N PHE A 183 -0.36 9.20 -0.12
CA PHE A 183 -1.47 9.60 -1.00
C PHE A 183 -2.39 10.60 -0.28
N THR A 184 -2.43 11.85 -0.71
CA THR A 184 -3.01 12.91 0.13
C THR A 184 -4.36 13.37 -0.38
N LEU A 185 -5.41 13.31 0.44
CA LEU A 185 -6.69 13.96 0.13
C LEU A 185 -6.60 15.48 0.35
N ALA A 186 -7.09 16.24 -0.62
CA ALA A 186 -7.17 17.69 -0.58
C ALA A 186 -8.55 18.16 -1.07
N TYR A 187 -8.99 19.31 -0.59
CA TYR A 187 -10.36 19.78 -0.76
C TYR A 187 -10.40 21.11 -1.50
N SER A 188 -11.36 21.31 -2.39
CA SER A 188 -11.48 22.58 -3.13
C SER A 188 -11.95 23.76 -2.27
N ALA A 189 -12.69 23.47 -1.20
CA ALA A 189 -13.20 24.50 -0.30
C ALA A 189 -12.06 25.00 0.59
N LYS A 190 -11.78 26.31 0.53
CA LYS A 190 -10.83 26.93 1.46
C LYS A 190 -11.43 26.88 2.87
N PRO A 191 -10.80 26.20 3.83
CA PRO A 191 -11.31 26.17 5.20
C PRO A 191 -11.26 27.56 5.81
N GLN A 192 -12.27 27.90 6.63
CA GLN A 192 -12.26 29.12 7.44
C GLN A 192 -11.17 28.97 8.52
N THR A 193 -10.09 29.74 8.42
CA THR A 193 -9.00 29.71 9.40
C THR A 193 -9.32 30.67 10.55
N THR A 194 -9.78 30.14 11.69
CA THR A 194 -10.11 30.95 12.89
C THR A 194 -9.13 30.75 14.05
N ASP A 195 -8.07 29.97 13.86
CA ASP A 195 -7.20 29.52 14.95
C ASP A 195 -5.74 29.42 14.51
N ASP A 196 -4.84 30.02 15.30
CA ASP A 196 -3.39 30.11 15.08
C ASP A 196 -2.69 28.73 15.20
N GLN A 197 -3.39 27.71 15.69
CA GLN A 197 -2.85 26.37 15.88
C GLN A 197 -2.75 25.54 14.58
N HIS A 198 -3.46 25.93 13.52
CA HIS A 198 -3.55 25.16 12.28
C HIS A 198 -2.85 25.86 11.12
N ILE A 199 -2.17 25.05 10.30
CA ILE A 199 -1.47 25.52 9.12
C ILE A 199 -2.32 25.20 7.90
N LEU A 200 -2.58 26.22 7.11
CA LEU A 200 -3.23 26.07 5.82
C LEU A 200 -2.18 25.82 4.74
N LEU A 201 -2.33 24.70 4.04
CA LEU A 201 -1.59 24.42 2.81
C LEU A 201 -2.48 24.79 1.62
N THR A 202 -2.03 25.76 0.82
CA THR A 202 -2.63 26.10 -0.47
C THR A 202 -1.86 25.38 -1.57
N ILE A 203 -2.48 24.45 -2.27
CA ILE A 203 -1.79 23.50 -3.14
C ILE A 203 -2.27 23.65 -4.58
N HIS A 204 -1.30 23.78 -5.48
CA HIS A 204 -1.48 23.75 -6.93
C HIS A 204 -0.89 22.44 -7.47
N THR A 205 -1.72 21.41 -7.63
CA THR A 205 -1.31 20.07 -8.06
C THR A 205 -1.49 19.86 -9.57
N CYS A 206 -0.50 19.21 -10.20
CA CYS A 206 -0.52 18.73 -11.58
C CYS A 206 -1.05 17.29 -11.68
N PHE A 207 -0.72 16.45 -10.70
CA PHE A 207 -0.89 15.01 -10.75
C PHE A 207 -2.08 14.51 -9.92
N GLY A 208 -2.71 15.41 -9.17
CA GLY A 208 -3.91 15.11 -8.39
C GLY A 208 -5.08 14.66 -9.26
N VAL A 209 -5.78 13.64 -8.79
CA VAL A 209 -6.94 13.05 -9.46
C VAL A 209 -8.21 13.50 -8.77
N ALA A 210 -9.15 14.01 -9.56
CA ALA A 210 -10.50 14.33 -9.13
C ALA A 210 -11.26 13.03 -8.77
N VAL A 211 -11.54 12.86 -7.48
CA VAL A 211 -12.17 11.64 -6.92
C VAL A 211 -13.60 11.87 -6.45
N GLU A 212 -14.15 13.09 -6.59
CA GLU A 212 -15.53 13.41 -6.22
C GLU A 212 -16.56 12.49 -6.88
N LYS A 213 -16.30 12.07 -8.12
CA LYS A 213 -17.16 11.15 -8.87
C LYS A 213 -17.18 9.73 -8.32
N PHE A 214 -16.31 9.39 -7.37
CA PHE A 214 -16.30 8.08 -6.72
C PHE A 214 -17.07 8.09 -5.39
N PHE A 215 -17.53 9.26 -4.95
CA PHE A 215 -18.43 9.41 -3.80
C PHE A 215 -19.89 9.59 -4.24
N ASP A 216 -20.81 9.49 -3.29
CA ASP A 216 -22.23 9.79 -3.52
C ASP A 216 -22.44 11.28 -3.86
N LYS A 217 -23.52 11.55 -4.61
CA LYS A 217 -23.76 12.70 -5.52
C LYS A 217 -23.72 14.14 -4.98
N GLU A 218 -23.22 14.39 -3.77
CA GLU A 218 -23.16 15.73 -3.16
C GLU A 218 -21.79 16.05 -2.53
N SER A 219 -20.73 15.41 -3.01
CA SER A 219 -19.40 15.63 -2.46
C SER A 219 -18.78 16.92 -3.01
N GLU A 220 -18.21 17.73 -2.11
CA GLU A 220 -17.28 18.80 -2.47
C GLU A 220 -16.18 18.24 -3.40
N ARG A 221 -15.55 19.09 -4.21
CA ARG A 221 -14.52 18.61 -5.12
C ARG A 221 -13.30 18.16 -4.31
N ILE A 222 -13.16 16.85 -4.19
CA ILE A 222 -12.07 16.16 -3.48
C ILE A 222 -11.05 15.70 -4.52
N ILE A 223 -9.79 16.06 -4.29
CA ILE A 223 -8.66 15.67 -5.12
C ILE A 223 -7.77 14.72 -4.31
N LEU A 224 -7.38 13.60 -4.90
CA LEU A 224 -6.37 12.70 -4.35
C LEU A 224 -5.02 12.96 -5.04
N ILE A 225 -4.05 13.45 -4.28
CA ILE A 225 -2.70 13.79 -4.73
C ILE A 225 -1.80 12.55 -4.57
N PRO A 226 -1.05 12.13 -5.60
CA PRO A 226 -0.12 11.02 -5.48
C PRO A 226 1.09 11.39 -4.61
N LEU A 227 1.69 10.39 -3.96
CA LEU A 227 2.74 10.59 -2.96
C LEU A 227 4.05 11.20 -3.47
N ASN A 228 4.30 11.12 -4.77
CA ASN A 228 5.58 11.35 -5.41
C ASN A 228 5.63 12.63 -6.25
N GLU A 229 4.55 13.42 -6.25
CA GLU A 229 4.52 14.74 -6.86
C GLU A 229 5.48 15.69 -6.11
N VAL A 230 6.31 16.41 -6.88
CA VAL A 230 7.29 17.35 -6.34
C VAL A 230 6.73 18.76 -6.38
N PHE A 231 6.72 19.41 -5.22
CA PHE A 231 6.25 20.78 -5.04
C PHE A 231 7.41 21.71 -4.71
N HIS A 232 7.35 22.92 -5.26
CA HIS A 232 8.06 24.06 -4.69
C HIS A 232 7.23 24.64 -3.55
N VAL A 233 7.87 24.88 -2.40
CA VAL A 233 7.21 25.32 -1.17
C VAL A 233 7.62 26.75 -0.84
N SER A 234 6.64 27.62 -0.61
CA SER A 234 6.84 29.01 -0.18
C SER A 234 5.89 29.38 0.96
N GLN A 235 6.24 30.38 1.76
CA GLN A 235 5.33 30.92 2.79
C GLN A 235 4.19 31.72 2.15
N ASP A 236 2.98 31.59 2.70
CA ASP A 236 1.81 32.40 2.36
C ASP A 236 1.69 33.61 3.30
N GLY A 237 2.52 34.62 3.06
CA GLY A 237 2.53 35.86 3.85
C GLY A 237 3.10 35.70 5.27
N PRO A 238 2.80 36.64 6.19
CA PRO A 238 3.27 36.57 7.57
C PRO A 238 2.47 35.50 8.34
N GLY A 239 3.09 34.33 8.56
CA GLY A 239 2.48 33.23 9.30
C GLY A 239 3.14 31.89 8.96
N ASN A 240 2.50 30.80 9.38
CA ASN A 240 2.97 29.45 9.12
C ASN A 240 2.29 28.79 7.90
N ASN A 241 1.37 29.49 7.23
CA ASN A 241 0.70 29.00 6.03
C ASN A 241 1.68 28.82 4.88
N LEU A 242 1.44 27.80 4.05
CA LEU A 242 2.34 27.43 2.96
C LEU A 242 1.60 27.36 1.64
N ILE A 243 2.27 27.76 0.57
CA ILE A 243 1.87 27.51 -0.81
C ILE A 243 2.77 26.41 -1.36
N LEU A 244 2.14 25.36 -1.89
CA LEU A 244 2.81 24.26 -2.58
C LEU A 244 2.46 24.34 -4.05
N GLN A 245 3.44 24.67 -4.88
CA GLN A 245 3.27 24.74 -6.33
C GLN A 245 3.93 23.56 -7.01
N SER A 246 3.15 22.75 -7.72
CA SER A 246 3.70 21.62 -8.47
C SER A 246 4.79 22.07 -9.42
N THR A 247 5.87 21.31 -9.46
CA THR A 247 6.96 21.48 -10.42
C THR A 247 6.68 20.81 -11.76
N ASN A 248 5.47 20.24 -11.93
CA ASN A 248 5.10 19.37 -13.06
C ASN A 248 6.03 18.15 -13.21
N LYS A 249 6.53 17.64 -12.09
CA LYS A 249 7.38 16.45 -12.04
C LYS A 249 6.95 15.54 -10.90
N THR A 250 7.07 14.24 -11.15
CA THR A 250 7.15 13.23 -10.10
C THR A 250 8.58 12.71 -10.02
N CYS A 251 8.98 12.22 -8.86
CA CYS A 251 10.24 11.50 -8.73
C CYS A 251 10.07 10.34 -7.76
N SER A 252 10.85 9.27 -7.96
CA SER A 252 10.82 8.07 -7.13
C SER A 252 12.23 7.58 -6.79
N HIS A 253 12.40 6.97 -5.62
CA HIS A 253 13.61 6.25 -5.24
C HIS A 253 13.57 4.77 -5.67
N TYR A 254 12.36 4.25 -5.87
CA TYR A 254 12.12 2.87 -6.24
C TYR A 254 11.52 2.78 -7.64
N GLU A 255 11.99 1.78 -8.38
CA GLU A 255 11.40 1.33 -9.64
C GLU A 255 11.41 -0.20 -9.62
N CYS A 256 10.22 -0.80 -9.56
CA CYS A 256 10.03 -2.25 -9.57
C CYS A 256 10.74 -3.00 -8.43
N ALA A 257 10.63 -2.48 -7.21
CA ALA A 257 11.33 -2.99 -6.03
C ALA A 257 11.06 -4.48 -5.76
N PHE A 258 9.80 -4.90 -5.95
CA PHE A 258 9.38 -6.29 -5.80
C PHE A 258 10.16 -7.25 -6.70
N LEU A 259 10.47 -6.81 -7.91
CA LEU A 259 11.19 -7.60 -8.91
C LEU A 259 12.72 -7.49 -8.82
N GLY A 260 13.24 -6.79 -7.83
CA GLY A 260 14.68 -6.65 -7.62
C GLY A 260 15.20 -5.21 -7.69
N GLY A 261 14.35 -4.23 -8.01
CA GLY A 261 14.72 -2.82 -8.01
C GLY A 261 15.29 -2.38 -6.66
N LEU A 262 16.44 -1.72 -6.68
CA LEU A 262 17.11 -1.19 -5.49
C LEU A 262 16.72 0.27 -5.28
N LYS A 263 16.76 0.71 -4.02
CA LYS A 263 16.61 2.13 -3.68
C LYS A 263 17.75 2.93 -4.30
N THR A 264 17.43 3.97 -5.07
CA THR A 264 18.43 4.93 -5.53
C THR A 264 18.83 5.88 -4.40
N ALA A 265 20.04 6.43 -4.47
CA ALA A 265 20.52 7.37 -3.45
C ALA A 265 19.78 8.72 -3.49
N ASN A 266 19.39 9.15 -4.70
CA ASN A 266 18.63 10.36 -4.94
C ASN A 266 17.28 10.00 -5.55
N CYS A 267 16.28 10.87 -5.35
CA CYS A 267 15.01 10.78 -6.05
C CYS A 267 15.22 10.96 -7.56
N VAL A 268 14.81 9.98 -8.37
CA VAL A 268 14.95 10.01 -9.82
C VAL A 268 13.68 10.57 -10.43
N GLU A 269 13.79 11.63 -11.24
CA GLU A 269 12.65 12.21 -11.95
C GLU A 269 12.02 11.16 -12.88
N ASN A 270 10.71 10.99 -12.79
CA ASN A 270 9.96 10.08 -13.62
C ASN A 270 9.60 10.80 -14.93
N VAL A 271 10.09 10.28 -16.05
CA VAL A 271 9.80 10.87 -17.37
C VAL A 271 8.34 10.61 -17.71
N GLU A 272 7.63 11.67 -18.07
CA GLU A 272 6.19 11.66 -18.32
C GLU A 272 5.82 10.68 -19.46
N TYR A 273 5.40 9.46 -19.09
CA TYR A 273 4.76 8.55 -20.03
C TYR A 273 3.30 8.94 -20.17
N VAL A 274 3.03 9.89 -21.05
CA VAL A 274 1.67 10.18 -21.51
C VAL A 274 1.22 9.01 -22.37
N GLN A 275 0.40 8.11 -21.82
CA GLN A 275 -0.63 7.48 -22.63
C GLN A 275 -1.98 7.55 -21.94
N PRO A 276 -2.82 8.49 -22.39
CA PRO A 276 -4.24 8.23 -22.40
C PRO A 276 -4.79 8.45 -23.82
N ILE A 277 -5.24 7.38 -24.46
CA ILE A 277 -6.28 7.52 -25.48
C ILE A 277 -7.59 7.72 -24.72
N TYR A 278 -7.85 8.95 -24.27
CA TYR A 278 -9.21 9.38 -23.98
C TYR A 278 -9.91 9.55 -25.32
N VAL A 279 -10.65 8.54 -25.79
CA VAL A 279 -11.67 8.79 -26.82
C VAL A 279 -12.85 9.46 -26.09
N TYR A 280 -12.84 10.78 -26.07
CA TYR A 280 -13.99 11.58 -25.69
C TYR A 280 -14.86 11.76 -26.94
N ASN A 281 -16.02 11.09 -26.99
CA ASN A 281 -17.07 11.36 -27.97
C ASN A 281 -18.24 12.04 -27.24
N PRO A 282 -18.41 13.37 -27.37
CA PRO A 282 -19.50 14.10 -26.72
C PRO A 282 -20.89 13.88 -27.35
N ASP A 283 -20.97 13.23 -28.51
CA ASP A 283 -22.18 13.23 -29.35
C ASP A 283 -23.15 12.05 -29.16
N GLU A 284 -22.93 11.14 -28.19
CA GLU A 284 -23.86 10.03 -27.90
C GLU A 284 -24.79 10.29 -26.71
N LYS A 285 -25.12 11.56 -26.45
CA LYS A 285 -26.34 11.90 -25.69
C LYS A 285 -27.40 12.36 -26.67
N ASN A 286 -28.27 11.43 -27.06
CA ASN A 286 -29.70 11.58 -27.35
C ASN A 286 -30.11 10.61 -28.46
N GLN A 287 -30.38 9.34 -28.14
CA GLN A 287 -31.49 8.63 -28.77
C GLN A 287 -32.21 7.81 -27.69
N VAL A 288 -33.38 8.33 -27.33
CA VAL A 288 -34.42 7.63 -26.60
C VAL A 288 -34.77 6.37 -27.38
N LEU A 289 -34.82 5.25 -26.67
CA LEU A 289 -35.34 3.98 -27.17
C LEU A 289 -36.86 4.14 -27.34
N GLU A 290 -37.30 4.56 -28.52
CA GLU A 290 -38.67 4.32 -28.99
C GLU A 290 -38.65 3.13 -29.95
N ASP A 291 -39.30 2.04 -29.53
CA ASP A 291 -39.69 0.91 -30.37
C ASP A 291 -40.73 1.39 -31.38
N PRO A 292 -40.55 1.07 -32.68
CA PRO A 292 -41.65 0.40 -33.33
C PRO A 292 -41.20 -0.72 -34.29
N GLY A 293 -41.83 -1.87 -34.13
CA GLY A 293 -42.69 -2.39 -35.21
C GLY A 293 -42.00 -3.24 -36.27
N MET A 294 -42.22 -4.54 -36.13
CA MET A 294 -42.13 -5.59 -37.15
C MET A 294 -42.64 -5.15 -38.54
N GLU A 295 -41.80 -5.26 -39.57
CA GLU A 295 -42.27 -5.59 -40.91
C GLU A 295 -41.20 -6.34 -41.73
N SER A 296 -41.63 -7.46 -42.28
CA SER A 296 -40.91 -8.41 -43.13
C SER A 296 -40.71 -7.88 -44.54
N GLN A 297 -39.53 -8.08 -45.15
CA GLN A 297 -39.44 -8.26 -46.61
C GLN A 297 -38.17 -9.01 -47.04
N GLU A 298 -38.40 -9.91 -47.99
CA GLU A 298 -37.52 -10.98 -48.47
C GLU A 298 -36.79 -10.59 -49.77
N SER A 299 -35.60 -11.19 -49.94
CA SER A 299 -34.88 -11.50 -51.19
C SER A 299 -34.48 -10.39 -52.19
N THR A 300 -33.16 -10.29 -52.42
CA THR A 300 -32.61 -10.41 -53.78
C THR A 300 -31.23 -11.09 -53.74
N VAL A 301 -31.09 -12.20 -54.45
CA VAL A 301 -29.88 -13.02 -54.62
C VAL A 301 -29.28 -12.75 -56.00
N LEU A 302 -27.93 -12.69 -56.12
CA LEU A 302 -27.05 -13.32 -57.15
C LEU A 302 -25.63 -12.65 -57.16
N PRO A 303 -24.55 -13.32 -57.63
CA PRO A 303 -23.81 -14.34 -56.87
C PRO A 303 -22.26 -14.18 -56.93
N GLY A 304 -21.56 -14.96 -56.11
CA GLY A 304 -20.27 -15.55 -56.50
C GLY A 304 -19.03 -15.08 -55.74
N MET A 305 -18.64 -15.86 -54.72
CA MET A 305 -17.27 -16.38 -54.60
C MET A 305 -17.26 -17.51 -53.55
N ARG A 306 -16.61 -18.62 -53.92
CA ARG A 306 -16.62 -19.91 -53.22
C ARG A 306 -15.91 -19.85 -51.88
N SER A 307 -16.45 -20.60 -50.91
CA SER A 307 -15.81 -21.02 -49.68
C SER A 307 -14.54 -21.82 -49.96
N HIS A 308 -13.50 -21.58 -49.15
CA HIS A 308 -12.46 -22.56 -48.85
C HIS A 308 -12.44 -22.81 -47.34
N GLU A 309 -12.65 -24.08 -46.98
CA GLU A 309 -12.58 -24.64 -45.63
C GLU A 309 -11.11 -24.77 -45.17
N PRO A 310 -10.82 -24.74 -43.86
CA PRO A 310 -9.45 -24.65 -43.34
C PRO A 310 -8.73 -26.00 -43.34
N THR A 311 -7.50 -26.03 -43.85
CA THR A 311 -6.60 -27.18 -43.73
C THR A 311 -5.91 -27.19 -42.37
N GLN A 312 -6.10 -28.28 -41.61
CA GLN A 312 -5.37 -28.60 -40.38
C GLN A 312 -3.91 -28.97 -40.69
N ILE A 313 -2.96 -28.47 -39.88
CA ILE A 313 -1.62 -29.07 -39.72
C ILE A 313 -1.28 -29.15 -38.21
N PRO A 314 -0.67 -30.25 -37.73
CA PRO A 314 -0.64 -30.63 -36.31
C PRO A 314 0.66 -30.27 -35.58
N GLY A 315 0.54 -30.09 -34.26
CA GLY A 315 1.55 -30.50 -33.28
C GLY A 315 2.77 -29.60 -33.08
N MET A 316 2.69 -28.71 -32.09
CA MET A 316 3.89 -28.19 -31.42
C MET A 316 3.72 -28.39 -29.90
N LYS A 317 4.66 -29.16 -29.33
CA LYS A 317 4.70 -29.58 -27.94
C LYS A 317 4.70 -28.38 -27.00
N ILE A 318 3.82 -28.42 -26.00
CA ILE A 318 3.84 -27.56 -24.82
C ILE A 318 5.10 -27.92 -24.03
N GLN A 319 5.98 -26.95 -23.82
CA GLN A 319 7.13 -27.05 -22.93
C GLN A 319 6.64 -26.72 -21.52
N GLU A 320 6.92 -27.62 -20.56
CA GLU A 320 6.53 -27.51 -19.16
C GLU A 320 7.08 -26.22 -18.49
N PRO A 321 6.37 -25.67 -17.48
CA PRO A 321 6.84 -24.50 -16.75
C PRO A 321 8.03 -24.85 -15.85
N PHE A 322 9.07 -24.02 -15.92
CA PHE A 322 10.19 -24.01 -14.99
C PHE A 322 9.73 -23.81 -13.54
N SER A 323 10.19 -24.69 -12.64
CA SER A 323 9.95 -24.61 -11.19
C SER A 323 10.71 -23.44 -10.55
N LEU A 324 10.03 -22.68 -9.69
CA LEU A 324 10.66 -21.75 -8.75
C LEU A 324 11.24 -22.51 -7.55
N PRO A 325 12.35 -22.04 -6.96
CA PRO A 325 13.04 -22.76 -5.90
C PRO A 325 12.35 -22.59 -4.53
N GLY A 326 11.99 -23.73 -3.93
CA GLY A 326 12.16 -23.96 -2.50
C GLY A 326 10.98 -23.68 -1.56
N VAL A 327 10.00 -24.59 -1.53
CA VAL A 327 9.36 -25.04 -0.28
C VAL A 327 9.01 -26.53 -0.45
N LYS A 328 9.77 -27.42 0.20
CA LYS A 328 9.37 -28.83 0.34
C LYS A 328 8.29 -28.90 1.41
N VAL A 329 7.05 -29.12 1.00
CA VAL A 329 5.98 -29.55 1.90
C VAL A 329 6.15 -31.06 2.10
N VAL A 330 6.50 -31.44 3.32
CA VAL A 330 6.53 -32.83 3.78
C VAL A 330 5.07 -33.26 3.98
N GLN A 331 4.63 -34.30 3.27
CA GLN A 331 3.41 -35.04 3.62
C GLN A 331 3.72 -36.03 4.75
N PRO A 332 2.76 -36.28 5.67
CA PRO A 332 2.97 -37.19 6.77
C PRO A 332 2.74 -38.63 6.32
N ASP A 333 3.82 -39.42 6.26
CA ASP A 333 3.72 -40.88 6.19
C ASP A 333 3.69 -41.48 7.59
N GLU A 334 2.85 -42.52 7.69
CA GLU A 334 2.48 -43.29 8.85
C GLU A 334 3.70 -43.90 9.57
N LYS A 335 3.65 -43.94 10.91
CA LYS A 335 4.61 -44.68 11.73
C LYS A 335 4.07 -46.08 12.06
N PRO A 336 4.90 -47.13 11.92
CA PRO A 336 4.58 -48.52 12.30
C PRO A 336 5.11 -48.88 13.70
N GLU A 337 4.70 -50.04 14.22
CA GLU A 337 5.40 -50.99 15.12
C GLU A 337 4.40 -52.14 15.39
N ASP A 338 4.75 -53.43 15.36
CA ASP A 338 5.63 -54.10 16.33
C ASP A 338 5.86 -55.58 15.90
N LYS A 339 7.11 -56.11 16.04
CA LYS A 339 7.45 -57.43 16.64
C LYS A 339 8.92 -57.87 16.45
N SER A 340 9.62 -57.86 17.59
CA SER A 340 10.46 -58.90 18.23
C SER A 340 11.48 -59.79 17.50
N GLU A 341 12.65 -59.94 18.17
CA GLU A 341 13.63 -61.06 18.33
C GLU A 341 15.08 -60.64 17.97
N GLU A 342 15.98 -60.37 18.94
CA GLU A 342 16.84 -61.25 19.79
C GLU A 342 17.98 -62.01 19.06
N ASP A 343 19.25 -61.63 19.33
CA ASP A 343 20.46 -62.44 19.70
C ASP A 343 21.76 -61.62 19.43
N ILE A 344 22.56 -61.17 20.41
CA ILE A 344 23.60 -61.79 21.29
C ILE A 344 25.04 -61.85 20.69
N ASP A 345 26.00 -61.44 21.55
CA ASP A 345 27.47 -61.67 21.60
C ASP A 345 28.54 -60.70 21.00
N ASN A 346 28.95 -59.69 21.80
CA ASN A 346 30.21 -59.52 22.61
C ASN A 346 31.64 -59.90 22.04
N PRO A 347 32.81 -59.56 22.66
CA PRO A 347 33.52 -58.26 22.50
C PRO A 347 35.11 -58.25 22.42
N THR A 348 35.72 -57.11 22.04
CA THR A 348 37.07 -56.51 22.44
C THR A 348 38.45 -57.21 22.15
N PRO A 349 39.65 -56.66 22.49
CA PRO A 349 40.42 -55.47 21.97
C PRO A 349 41.93 -55.76 21.64
N GLY A 350 42.67 -54.80 21.05
CA GLY A 350 44.15 -54.72 21.23
C GLY A 350 44.95 -53.85 20.23
N PRO A 351 46.15 -53.32 20.60
CA PRO A 351 46.62 -51.97 20.19
C PRO A 351 47.95 -51.92 19.40
N GLY A 352 48.28 -50.77 18.79
CA GLY A 352 49.67 -50.41 18.44
C GLY A 352 49.83 -49.23 17.45
N PRO A 353 50.86 -48.37 17.55
CA PRO A 353 50.84 -46.96 17.09
C PRO A 353 51.70 -46.66 15.85
N GLY A 354 51.44 -45.54 15.15
CA GLY A 354 52.33 -44.98 14.12
C GLY A 354 51.68 -43.85 13.29
N PRO A 355 52.44 -42.90 12.70
CA PRO A 355 52.12 -41.47 12.80
C PRO A 355 51.41 -40.78 11.60
N VAL A 356 50.80 -39.65 11.96
CA VAL A 356 50.11 -38.53 11.25
C VAL A 356 50.94 -37.99 10.06
N PRO A 357 50.35 -37.54 8.91
CA PRO A 357 49.94 -36.12 8.82
C PRO A 357 48.76 -35.70 7.89
N VAL A 358 48.17 -34.56 8.30
CA VAL A 358 47.40 -33.52 7.58
C VAL A 358 45.86 -33.68 7.48
N PRO A 359 45.05 -32.65 7.86
CA PRO A 359 43.62 -32.78 8.08
C PRO A 359 42.76 -32.46 6.84
N GLY A 360 41.85 -33.38 6.52
CA GLY A 360 40.68 -33.14 5.67
C GLY A 360 39.51 -32.53 6.46
N PRO A 361 38.54 -31.90 5.78
CA PRO A 361 37.55 -31.02 6.41
C PRO A 361 36.57 -31.80 7.29
N GLY A 362 36.48 -31.40 8.56
CA GLY A 362 35.53 -31.94 9.51
C GLY A 362 34.09 -31.48 9.23
N PRO A 363 33.09 -32.30 9.55
CA PRO A 363 31.69 -31.92 9.49
C PRO A 363 31.38 -30.96 10.65
N LYS A 364 30.92 -29.76 10.34
CA LYS A 364 30.36 -28.86 11.36
C LYS A 364 28.90 -29.25 11.61
N THR A 365 28.73 -29.94 12.72
CA THR A 365 27.47 -30.14 13.44
C THR A 365 26.74 -28.82 13.70
N HIS A 366 25.45 -28.82 13.40
CA HIS A 366 24.47 -27.84 13.89
C HIS A 366 24.27 -27.99 15.41
N PRO A 367 24.11 -26.90 16.18
CA PRO A 367 23.39 -26.94 17.43
C PRO A 367 21.89 -26.75 17.17
N SER A 368 21.13 -27.81 17.42
CA SER A 368 19.67 -27.79 17.50
C SER A 368 19.21 -26.89 18.66
N ALA A 369 18.15 -26.13 18.39
CA ALA A 369 17.42 -25.33 19.34
C ALA A 369 16.88 -26.19 20.49
N SER A 370 17.27 -25.83 21.72
CA SER A 370 16.66 -26.33 22.94
C SER A 370 15.49 -25.41 23.32
N SER A 371 14.33 -26.03 23.49
CA SER A 371 13.08 -25.42 23.95
C SER A 371 13.16 -25.09 25.44
N GLY A 372 13.27 -23.81 25.76
CA GLY A 372 13.11 -23.28 27.11
C GLY A 372 11.70 -22.73 27.31
N LYS A 373 10.83 -23.52 27.94
CA LYS A 373 9.56 -23.04 28.54
C LYS A 373 9.88 -21.99 29.60
N MET A 374 9.42 -20.75 29.39
CA MET A 374 9.36 -19.76 30.46
C MET A 374 7.91 -19.66 30.94
N LEU A 375 7.69 -20.13 32.15
CA LEU A 375 6.42 -20.10 32.88
C LEU A 375 6.07 -18.64 33.22
N LEU A 376 4.91 -18.17 32.74
CA LEU A 376 4.25 -16.97 33.23
C LEU A 376 3.46 -17.32 34.51
N PRO A 377 3.55 -16.52 35.60
CA PRO A 377 2.66 -16.69 36.75
C PRO A 377 1.25 -16.13 36.45
N PRO A 378 0.20 -16.68 37.08
CA PRO A 378 -1.18 -16.26 36.82
C PRO A 378 -1.52 -15.03 37.68
N PHE A 379 -1.81 -13.89 37.04
CA PHE A 379 -2.48 -12.79 37.73
C PHE A 379 -3.99 -12.92 37.53
N GLY A 380 -4.62 -13.56 38.51
CA GLY A 380 -6.04 -13.42 38.76
C GLY A 380 -6.36 -12.04 39.36
N THR A 381 -7.46 -11.48 38.89
CA THR A 381 -8.40 -10.65 39.66
C THR A 381 -7.88 -9.37 40.31
N PHE A 382 -7.75 -8.27 39.55
CA PHE A 382 -7.90 -6.90 40.07
C PHE A 382 -8.32 -5.94 38.93
N ILE A 383 -9.58 -6.04 38.50
CA ILE A 383 -10.27 -4.96 37.75
C ILE A 383 -11.61 -4.73 38.45
N ILE A 384 -11.60 -3.99 39.55
CA ILE A 384 -12.75 -3.19 40.04
C ILE A 384 -12.14 -1.98 40.76
N LEU A 385 -12.63 -0.77 40.44
CA LEU A 385 -12.34 0.56 41.03
C LEU A 385 -11.18 1.38 40.44
N ILE A 386 -11.28 1.78 39.17
CA ILE A 386 -10.89 3.15 38.75
C ILE A 386 -11.91 3.68 37.72
N SER A 387 -13.16 3.83 38.13
CA SER A 387 -14.18 4.56 37.35
C SER A 387 -14.78 5.76 38.10
N ALA A 388 -14.27 6.08 39.31
CA ALA A 388 -14.80 7.16 40.13
C ALA A 388 -13.90 8.42 40.21
N SER A 389 -12.67 8.39 39.68
CA SER A 389 -11.75 9.55 39.80
C SER A 389 -11.66 10.44 38.55
N ALA A 390 -12.22 10.04 37.41
CA ALA A 390 -12.25 10.87 36.20
C ALA A 390 -13.47 11.84 36.16
N VAL A 391 -14.49 11.62 36.99
CA VAL A 391 -15.71 12.44 37.00
C VAL A 391 -15.58 13.72 37.86
N ASN A 392 -14.63 13.77 38.80
CA ASN A 392 -14.44 14.93 39.68
C ASN A 392 -13.41 15.96 39.20
N LEU A 393 -12.78 15.77 38.03
CA LEU A 393 -11.85 16.77 37.46
C LEU A 393 -12.51 17.71 36.43
N PHE A 394 -13.80 17.50 36.10
CA PHE A 394 -14.54 18.32 35.13
C PHE A 394 -15.51 19.34 35.76
N VAL A 395 -15.46 19.57 37.08
CA VAL A 395 -16.32 20.55 37.78
C VAL A 395 -15.54 21.71 38.40
N ALA A 396 -14.23 21.80 38.17
CA ALA A 396 -13.44 22.96 38.62
C ALA A 396 -12.33 23.30 37.63
N LEU A 397 -12.74 23.85 36.48
CA LEU A 397 -11.92 24.70 35.60
C LEU A 397 -12.84 25.59 34.76
#